data_AF-A0A377TT43-F1
#
_entry.id   AF-A0A377TT43-F1
#
_cell.length_a   1.000
_cell.length_b   1.000
_cell.length_c   1.000
_cell.angle_alpha   90.00
_cell.angle_beta   90.00
_cell.angle_gamma   90.00
#
_symmetry.space_group_name_H-M   'P 1'
#
loop_
_entity.id
_entity.type
_entity.pdbx_description
1 polymer ?
#
loop_
_entity_poly.entity_id
_entity_poly.type
_entity_poly.pdbx_seq_one_letter_code
_entity_poly.pdbx_strand_id
1 'polypeptide(L)'
;MAGRIDYDIEKYQFTEAGETPRLREQWREVYLECRQLRAGAEERLRIALLNVDYVTSFELPFRLLLVRAPQLIADVRETLQLSRKAAVFNGKRYGCVYSLKQDLQAVPEAFHYRLANRIRRVDATGLTAAPYQQIAREIKPAESGSARR
;
A
#
# COMPACT_ATOMS: atom_id res chain seq x y z
N MET A 1 -39.88 -6.19 8.75
CA MET A 1 -39.20 -5.63 7.56
C MET A 1 -37.74 -5.43 7.90
N ALA A 2 -36.84 -6.28 7.40
CA ALA A 2 -35.40 -6.07 7.57
C ALA A 2 -34.95 -5.00 6.57
N GLY A 3 -34.57 -3.81 7.07
CA GLY A 3 -34.04 -2.73 6.24
C GLY A 3 -32.79 -3.19 5.50
N ARG A 4 -32.69 -2.84 4.21
CA ARG A 4 -31.53 -3.14 3.38
C ARG A 4 -30.32 -2.39 3.94
N ILE A 5 -29.29 -3.14 4.31
CA ILE A 5 -28.01 -2.63 4.79
C ILE A 5 -27.02 -2.86 3.66
N ASP A 6 -26.49 -1.78 3.10
CA ASP A 6 -25.44 -1.84 2.10
C ASP A 6 -24.08 -1.63 2.79
N TYR A 7 -23.05 -2.34 2.30
CA TYR A 7 -21.69 -2.23 2.81
C TYR A 7 -20.80 -1.60 1.74
N ASP A 8 -20.29 -0.42 2.03
CA ASP A 8 -19.27 0.25 1.22
C ASP A 8 -17.89 -0.16 1.73
N ILE A 9 -17.13 -0.86 0.88
CA ILE A 9 -15.73 -1.18 1.15
C ILE A 9 -14.90 -0.04 0.55
N GLU A 10 -14.39 0.87 1.38
CA GLU A 10 -13.43 1.87 0.91
C GLU A 10 -12.11 1.19 0.52
N LYS A 11 -11.51 1.73 -0.55
CA LYS A 11 -10.31 1.24 -1.22
C LYS A 11 -9.21 0.84 -0.24
N TYR A 12 -8.60 -0.31 -0.53
CA TYR A 12 -7.36 -0.78 0.06
C TYR A 12 -6.30 0.34 0.06
N GLN A 13 -6.02 0.94 1.22
CA GLN A 13 -4.94 1.90 1.36
C GLN A 13 -3.73 1.17 1.92
N PHE A 14 -2.81 0.82 1.02
CA PHE A 14 -1.52 0.25 1.34
C PHE A 14 -0.47 1.36 1.32
N THR A 15 0.10 1.70 2.46
CA THR A 15 1.02 2.84 2.59
C THR A 15 2.17 2.49 3.51
N GLU A 16 3.37 2.94 3.14
CA GLU A 16 4.57 2.85 3.96
C GLU A 16 4.60 4.02 4.96
N ALA A 17 4.93 3.76 6.23
CA ALA A 17 4.84 4.74 7.30
C ALA A 17 5.89 5.86 7.18
N GLY A 18 7.05 5.57 6.60
CA GLY A 18 8.10 6.52 6.27
C GLY A 18 8.02 7.08 4.84
N GLU A 19 6.89 6.92 4.14
CA GLU A 19 6.77 7.34 2.73
C GLU A 19 6.99 8.85 2.61
N THR A 20 8.03 9.23 1.87
CA THR A 20 8.35 10.64 1.65
C THR A 20 7.29 11.29 0.75
N PRO A 21 7.06 12.61 0.86
CA PRO A 21 6.14 13.32 -0.03
C PRO A 21 6.47 13.15 -1.51
N ARG A 22 7.77 13.09 -1.85
CA ARG A 22 8.28 12.83 -3.20
C ARG A 22 7.87 11.43 -3.68
N LEU A 23 8.09 10.39 -2.88
CA LEU A 23 7.75 9.02 -3.26
C LEU A 23 6.23 8.86 -3.45
N ARG A 24 5.43 9.50 -2.59
CA ARG A 24 3.98 9.54 -2.73
C ARG A 24 3.54 10.16 -4.06
N GLU A 25 4.18 11.26 -4.45
CA GLU A 25 3.88 11.95 -5.70
C GLU A 25 4.28 11.10 -6.91
N GLN A 26 5.46 10.47 -6.90
CA GLN A 26 5.88 9.54 -7.94
C GLN A 26 4.86 8.39 -8.12
N TRP A 27 4.38 7.80 -7.02
CA TRP A 27 3.35 6.78 -7.10
C TRP A 27 2.03 7.32 -7.67
N ARG A 28 1.66 8.56 -7.34
CA ARG A 28 0.46 9.21 -7.92
C ARG A 28 0.58 9.33 -9.43
N GLU A 29 1.73 9.76 -9.93
CA GLU A 29 2.01 9.89 -11.37
C GLU A 29 1.95 8.52 -12.07
N VAL A 30 2.59 7.49 -11.51
CA VAL A 30 2.52 6.12 -12.01
C VAL A 30 1.08 5.64 -12.15
N TYR A 31 0.22 5.90 -11.16
CA TYR A 31 -1.19 5.51 -11.23
C TYR A 31 -1.95 6.21 -12.34
N LEU A 32 -1.68 7.48 -12.56
CA LEU A 32 -2.30 8.27 -13.62
C LEU A 32 -1.86 7.76 -14.98
N GLU A 33 -0.56 7.55 -15.17
CA GLU A 33 0.02 7.05 -16.42
C GLU A 33 -0.50 5.64 -16.76
N CYS A 34 -0.46 4.72 -15.79
CA CYS A 34 -0.99 3.37 -15.96
C CYS A 34 -2.47 3.37 -16.38
N ARG A 35 -3.26 4.30 -15.83
CA ARG A 35 -4.69 4.44 -16.17
C ARG A 35 -4.89 5.01 -17.56
N GLN A 36 -4.12 6.03 -17.94
CA GLN A 36 -4.19 6.67 -19.25
C GLN A 36 -3.82 5.68 -20.36
N LEU A 37 -2.75 4.91 -20.16
CA LEU A 37 -2.26 3.92 -21.13
C LEU A 37 -3.05 2.61 -21.10
N ARG A 38 -3.99 2.43 -20.16
CA ARG A 38 -4.67 1.15 -19.90
C ARG A 38 -3.66 -0.01 -19.76
N ALA A 39 -2.59 0.26 -19.00
CA ALA A 39 -1.44 -0.62 -18.90
C ALA A 39 -1.78 -2.01 -18.33
N GLY A 40 -1.27 -3.05 -18.99
CA GLY A 40 -1.26 -4.43 -18.50
C GLY A 40 -0.30 -4.63 -17.32
N ALA A 41 -0.26 -5.82 -16.72
CA ALA A 41 0.51 -6.06 -15.49
C ALA A 41 2.01 -5.79 -15.64
N GLU A 42 2.64 -6.29 -16.70
CA GLU A 42 4.06 -6.04 -16.97
C GLU A 42 4.33 -4.55 -17.25
N GLU A 43 3.48 -3.91 -18.04
CA GLU A 43 3.62 -2.50 -18.38
C GLU A 43 3.48 -1.61 -17.14
N ARG A 44 2.53 -1.92 -16.25
CA ARG A 44 2.40 -1.22 -14.95
C ARG A 44 3.68 -1.33 -14.11
N LEU A 45 4.33 -2.50 -14.13
CA LEU A 45 5.59 -2.70 -13.43
C LEU A 45 6.72 -1.88 -14.07
N ARG A 46 6.83 -1.87 -15.42
CA ARG A 46 7.82 -1.04 -16.12
C ARG A 46 7.65 0.45 -15.84
N ILE A 47 6.42 0.96 -15.94
CA ILE A 47 6.09 2.35 -15.63
C ILE A 47 6.53 2.71 -14.20
N ALA A 48 6.25 1.84 -13.22
CA ALA A 48 6.66 2.08 -11.84
C ALA A 48 8.19 2.10 -11.68
N LEU A 49 8.90 1.18 -12.32
CA LEU A 49 10.37 1.12 -12.25
C LEU A 49 11.06 2.32 -12.89
N LEU A 50 10.45 2.91 -13.93
CA LEU A 50 10.97 4.08 -14.62
C LEU A 50 10.72 5.40 -13.87
N ASN A 51 9.60 5.49 -13.13
CA ASN A 51 9.15 6.75 -12.55
C ASN A 51 9.35 6.85 -11.03
N VAL A 52 9.47 5.72 -10.31
CA VAL A 52 9.64 5.72 -8.86
C VAL A 52 11.11 5.53 -8.50
N ASP A 53 11.60 6.27 -7.50
CA ASP A 53 13.00 6.18 -7.08
C ASP A 53 13.44 4.75 -6.71
N TYR A 54 12.54 4.00 -6.08
CA TYR A 54 12.67 2.57 -5.81
C TYR A 54 11.30 1.94 -5.54
N VAL A 55 11.18 0.62 -5.69
CA VAL A 55 9.98 -0.14 -5.38
C VAL A 55 10.30 -1.33 -4.50
N THR A 56 9.44 -1.66 -3.53
CA THR A 56 9.66 -2.84 -2.68
C THR A 56 8.92 -4.06 -3.19
N SER A 57 9.53 -5.24 -3.02
CA SER A 57 8.89 -6.51 -3.36
C SER A 57 7.57 -6.73 -2.61
N PHE A 58 7.42 -6.09 -1.45
CA PHE A 58 6.23 -6.20 -0.62
C PHE A 58 5.09 -5.29 -1.09
N GLU A 59 5.38 -4.10 -1.62
CA GLU A 59 4.34 -3.17 -2.05
C GLU A 59 3.83 -3.40 -3.47
N LEU A 60 4.68 -3.91 -4.37
CA LEU A 60 4.37 -4.10 -5.78
C LEU A 60 3.04 -4.84 -6.05
N PRO A 61 2.74 -5.98 -5.39
CA PRO A 61 1.49 -6.69 -5.63
C PRO A 61 0.25 -5.85 -5.27
N PHE A 62 0.34 -5.06 -4.19
CA PHE A 62 -0.78 -4.30 -3.67
C PHE A 62 -0.97 -2.97 -4.38
N ARG A 63 0.13 -2.24 -4.62
CA ARG A 63 0.08 -0.95 -5.29
C ARG A 63 -0.39 -1.10 -6.73
N LEU A 64 0.17 -2.04 -7.48
CA LEU A 64 -0.06 -2.16 -8.93
C LEU A 64 -1.04 -3.28 -9.30
N LEU A 65 -1.64 -3.94 -8.30
CA LEU A 65 -2.54 -5.09 -8.49
C LEU A 65 -1.92 -6.16 -9.39
N LEU A 66 -0.66 -6.52 -9.10
CA LEU A 66 0.09 -7.48 -9.89
C LEU A 66 -0.20 -8.89 -9.42
N VAL A 67 -0.75 -9.70 -10.31
CA VAL A 67 -0.79 -11.15 -10.15
C VAL A 67 0.60 -11.68 -10.51
N ARG A 68 1.16 -12.60 -9.69
CA ARG A 68 2.49 -13.20 -9.94
C ARG A 68 3.63 -12.18 -10.05
N ALA A 69 3.67 -11.19 -9.15
CA ALA A 69 4.72 -10.17 -9.13
C ALA A 69 6.17 -10.71 -9.15
N PRO A 70 6.51 -11.83 -8.47
CA PRO A 70 7.86 -12.38 -8.56
C PRO A 70 8.25 -12.82 -9.98
N GLN A 71 7.32 -13.39 -10.74
CA GLN A 71 7.55 -13.79 -12.14
C GLN A 71 7.74 -12.57 -13.03
N LEU A 72 6.86 -11.56 -12.91
CA LEU A 72 6.98 -10.32 -13.68
C LEU A 72 8.31 -9.60 -13.43
N ILE A 73 8.80 -9.59 -12.20
CA ILE A 73 10.12 -9.04 -11.89
C ILE A 73 11.24 -9.84 -12.57
N ALA A 74 11.13 -11.17 -12.60
CA ALA A 74 12.12 -12.00 -13.29
C ALA A 74 12.18 -11.64 -14.78
N ASP A 75 11.03 -11.53 -15.45
CA ASP A 75 10.94 -11.18 -16.87
C ASP A 75 11.51 -9.78 -17.15
N VAL A 76 11.18 -8.79 -16.31
CA VAL A 76 11.70 -7.41 -16.46
C VAL A 76 13.21 -7.34 -16.22
N ARG A 77 13.79 -8.19 -15.37
CA ARG A 77 15.25 -8.25 -15.14
C ARG A 77 16.03 -8.72 -16.35
N GLU A 78 15.41 -9.43 -17.28
CA GLU A 78 16.05 -9.83 -18.53
C GLU A 78 16.18 -8.65 -19.51
N THR A 79 15.33 -7.64 -19.38
CA THR A 79 15.25 -6.50 -20.32
C THR A 79 15.80 -5.20 -19.75
N LEU A 80 15.72 -5.00 -18.43
CA LEU A 80 16.19 -3.80 -17.74
C LEU A 80 17.33 -4.13 -16.77
N GLN A 81 18.31 -3.23 -16.66
CA GLN A 81 19.38 -3.32 -15.66
C GLN A 81 18.85 -3.01 -14.25
N LEU A 82 18.08 -3.94 -13.71
CA LEU A 82 17.42 -3.78 -12.42
C LEU A 82 18.38 -4.14 -11.27
N SER A 83 18.68 -3.15 -10.44
CA SER A 83 19.45 -3.32 -9.22
C SER A 83 18.55 -3.80 -8.08
N ARG A 84 19.13 -4.56 -7.15
CA ARG A 84 18.43 -5.14 -6.00
C ARG A 84 19.21 -4.93 -4.70
N LYS A 85 18.50 -4.55 -3.64
CA LYS A 85 19.01 -4.50 -2.26
C LYS A 85 18.12 -5.33 -1.33
N ALA A 86 18.70 -6.04 -0.37
CA ALA A 86 17.92 -6.77 0.65
C ALA A 86 17.18 -5.78 1.57
N ALA A 87 15.98 -6.14 2.02
CA ALA A 87 15.21 -5.32 2.94
C ALA A 87 14.34 -6.15 3.89
N VAL A 88 13.99 -5.54 5.02
CA VAL A 88 13.11 -6.09 6.06
C VAL A 88 11.82 -5.28 6.12
N PHE A 89 10.69 -5.97 6.08
CA PHE A 89 9.36 -5.38 6.16
C PHE A 89 8.70 -5.71 7.49
N ASN A 90 8.16 -4.69 8.16
CA ASN A 90 7.46 -4.80 9.45
C ASN A 90 8.28 -5.58 10.50
N GLY A 91 9.60 -5.37 10.52
CA GLY A 91 10.54 -5.95 11.48
C GLY A 91 10.78 -7.47 11.38
N LYS A 92 10.14 -8.19 10.45
CA LYS A 92 10.23 -9.67 10.42
C LYS A 92 10.19 -10.33 9.04
N ARG A 93 9.68 -9.65 8.01
CA ARG A 93 9.54 -10.25 6.67
C ARG A 93 10.72 -9.84 5.81
N TYR A 94 11.52 -10.80 5.36
CA TYR A 94 12.60 -10.53 4.43
C TYR A 94 12.10 -10.40 3.00
N GLY A 95 12.69 -9.47 2.26
CA GLY A 95 12.54 -9.39 0.82
C GLY A 95 13.54 -8.39 0.26
N CYS A 96 13.12 -7.56 -0.68
CA CYS A 96 14.05 -6.68 -1.37
C CYS A 96 13.42 -5.43 -1.94
N VAL A 97 14.31 -4.48 -2.22
CA VAL A 97 14.04 -3.26 -2.97
C VAL A 97 14.63 -3.39 -4.36
N TYR A 98 13.90 -2.90 -5.34
CA TYR A 98 14.30 -2.84 -6.73
C TYR A 98 14.36 -1.38 -7.18
N SER A 99 15.33 -1.05 -8.03
CA SER A 99 15.43 0.24 -8.70
C SER A 99 16.27 0.10 -9.97
N LEU A 100 16.06 0.97 -10.94
CA LEU A 100 16.94 1.11 -12.10
C LEU A 100 18.24 1.87 -11.77
N LYS A 101 18.30 2.53 -10.60
CA LYS A 101 19.54 3.16 -10.10
C LYS A 101 20.51 2.09 -9.65
N GLN A 102 21.78 2.21 -10.05
CA GLN A 102 22.85 1.29 -9.64
C GLN A 102 23.25 1.48 -8.18
N ASP A 103 23.27 2.73 -7.70
CA ASP A 103 23.56 3.03 -6.31
C ASP A 103 22.27 2.99 -5.47
N LEU A 104 22.25 2.06 -4.51
CA LEU A 104 21.16 1.84 -3.56
C LEU A 104 21.56 2.16 -2.11
N GLN A 105 22.71 2.80 -1.86
CA GLN A 105 23.14 3.10 -0.49
C GLN A 105 22.17 4.02 0.24
N ALA A 106 21.64 5.03 -0.44
CA ALA A 106 20.66 5.97 0.12
C ALA A 106 19.26 5.36 0.33
N VAL A 107 19.00 4.16 -0.17
CA VAL A 107 17.69 3.50 -0.07
C VAL A 107 17.57 2.80 1.30
N PRO A 108 16.46 3.01 2.03
CA PRO A 108 16.24 2.35 3.33
C PRO A 108 16.27 0.82 3.23
N GLU A 109 16.65 0.18 4.33
CA GLU A 109 16.70 -1.29 4.45
C GLU A 109 15.51 -1.85 5.25
N ALA A 110 14.81 -0.99 5.97
CA ALA A 110 13.65 -1.36 6.78
C ALA A 110 12.45 -0.48 6.42
N PHE A 111 11.30 -1.12 6.18
CA PHE A 111 10.06 -0.43 5.84
C PHE A 111 8.91 -0.92 6.71
N HIS A 112 7.99 0.00 7.03
CA HIS A 112 6.84 -0.28 7.88
C HIS A 112 5.55 -0.01 7.12
N TYR A 113 4.93 -1.05 6.62
CA TYR A 113 3.70 -0.97 5.85
C TYR A 113 2.47 -1.17 6.73
N ARG A 114 1.48 -0.31 6.51
CA ARG A 114 0.14 -0.43 7.09
C ARG A 114 -0.86 -0.69 5.98
N LEU A 115 -1.79 -1.60 6.27
CA LEU A 115 -2.95 -1.84 5.43
C LEU A 115 -4.18 -1.31 6.16
N ALA A 116 -4.84 -0.31 5.60
CA ALA A 116 -6.12 0.16 6.09
C ALA A 116 -7.24 -0.33 5.16
N ASN A 117 -8.16 -1.10 5.72
CA ASN A 117 -9.44 -1.45 5.09
C ASN A 117 -10.52 -0.70 5.87
N ARG A 118 -11.25 0.21 5.23
CA ARG A 118 -12.35 0.91 5.90
C ARG A 118 -13.67 0.42 5.32
N ILE A 119 -14.38 -0.38 6.09
CA ILE A 119 -15.73 -0.83 5.76
C ILE A 119 -16.70 0.16 6.37
N ARG A 120 -17.53 0.78 5.54
CA ARG A 120 -18.63 1.65 5.96
C ARG A 120 -19.93 0.91 5.76
N ARG A 121 -20.76 0.87 6.81
CA ARG A 121 -22.14 0.41 6.71
C ARG A 121 -23.00 1.62 6.35
N VAL A 122 -23.76 1.52 5.28
CA VAL A 122 -24.66 2.57 4.77
C VAL A 122 -26.07 2.01 4.76
N ASP A 123 -26.99 2.70 5.41
CA ASP A 123 -28.42 2.40 5.28
C ASP A 123 -29.05 3.20 4.13
N ALA A 124 -30.24 2.80 3.70
CA ALA A 124 -30.98 3.44 2.61
C ALA A 124 -31.31 4.93 2.86
N THR A 125 -31.10 5.44 4.09
CA THR A 125 -31.32 6.83 4.50
C THR A 125 -30.05 7.68 4.55
N GLY A 126 -28.88 7.10 4.26
CA GLY A 126 -27.59 7.79 4.28
C GLY A 126 -26.99 7.97 5.68
N LEU A 127 -27.58 7.36 6.71
CA LEU A 127 -27.01 7.38 8.06
C LEU A 127 -25.86 6.36 8.11
N THR A 128 -24.67 6.87 8.41
CA THR A 128 -23.48 6.05 8.61
C THR A 128 -23.43 5.54 10.04
N ALA A 129 -22.66 4.48 10.32
CA ALA A 129 -22.46 3.97 11.68
C ALA A 129 -21.71 4.95 12.63
N ALA A 130 -21.35 6.16 12.18
CA ALA A 130 -20.59 7.15 12.93
C ALA A 130 -21.21 7.56 14.28
N PRO A 131 -22.53 7.79 14.42
CA PRO A 131 -23.15 8.13 15.71
C PRO A 131 -22.99 7.00 16.73
N TYR A 132 -23.16 5.75 16.29
CA TYR A 132 -22.99 4.59 17.16
C TYR A 132 -21.53 4.34 17.54
N GLN A 133 -20.57 4.61 16.64
CA GLN A 133 -19.14 4.57 16.97
C GLN A 133 -18.75 5.68 17.95
N GLN A 134 -19.35 6.85 17.84
CA GLN A 134 -19.12 7.96 18.75
C GLN A 134 -19.66 7.65 20.15
N ILE A 135 -20.89 7.13 20.23
CA ILE A 135 -21.48 6.61 21.47
C ILE A 135 -20.60 5.49 22.05
N ALA A 136 -20.12 4.55 21.23
CA ALA A 136 -19.23 3.49 21.70
C ALA A 136 -17.87 4.01 22.20
N ARG A 137 -17.34 5.09 21.63
CA ARG A 137 -16.11 5.76 22.12
C ARG A 137 -16.36 6.49 23.43
N GLU A 138 -17.50 7.14 23.57
CA GLU A 138 -17.91 7.85 24.79
C GLU A 138 -18.21 6.88 25.95
N ILE A 139 -18.71 5.69 25.63
CA ILE A 139 -19.00 4.63 26.61
C ILE A 139 -17.76 3.77 26.91
N LYS A 140 -16.75 3.73 26.02
CA LYS A 140 -15.54 2.94 26.25
C LYS A 140 -14.86 3.48 27.51
N PRO A 141 -14.81 2.72 28.62
CA PRO A 141 -14.13 3.19 29.81
C PRO A 141 -12.67 3.44 29.44
N ALA A 142 -12.12 4.56 29.91
CA ALA A 142 -10.69 4.81 29.80
C ALA A 142 -9.98 3.56 30.33
N GLU A 143 -9.21 2.88 29.48
CA GLU A 143 -8.20 1.96 29.97
C GLU A 143 -7.22 2.82 30.76
N SER A 144 -7.53 2.97 32.05
CA SER A 144 -6.64 3.47 33.06
C SER A 144 -5.38 2.64 32.94
N GLY A 145 -4.31 3.28 32.46
CA GLY A 145 -2.98 2.74 32.56
C GLY A 145 -2.75 2.33 34.01
N SER A 146 -2.74 1.02 34.25
CA SER A 146 -2.04 0.46 35.39
C SER A 146 -0.57 0.43 35.02
N ALA A 147 0.17 1.32 35.66
CA ALA A 147 1.61 1.31 35.71
C ALA A 147 2.18 -0.08 36.04
N ARG A 148 3.39 -0.32 35.51
CA ARG A 148 4.44 -1.24 35.98
C ARG A 148 4.15 -2.03 37.26
N ARG A 149 4.35 -3.34 37.18
CA ARG A 149 5.46 -4.05 37.85
C ARG A 149 5.79 -5.32 37.09
#